data_AF-A0A2E3K394-F1
#
_entry.id   AF-A0A2E3K394-F1
#
_cell.length_a   1.000
_cell.length_b   1.000
_cell.length_c   1.000
_cell.angle_alpha   90.00
_cell.angle_beta   90.00
_cell.angle_gamma   90.00
#
_symmetry.space_group_name_H-M   'P 1'
#
loop_
_entity.id
_entity.type
_entity.pdbx_description
1 polymer ?
#
loop_
_entity_poly.entity_id
_entity_poly.type
_entity_poly.pdbx_seq_one_letter_code
_entity_poly.pdbx_strand_id
1 'polypeptide(L)'
;MCGFEVYSKIFLWMFLGGSACMAIISRKLNDHLLKPPPPPKHLWFRKKNHIKPLYLLKPDLYFDKRGQGWAWRFTLVSALTLLMGIMSFYTIFACR
;
A
#
# COMPACT_ATOMS: atom_id res chain seq x y z
N MET A 1 -9.77 -31.38 16.07
CA MET A 1 -8.85 -31.60 14.94
C MET A 1 -8.94 -30.42 14.01
N CYS A 2 -7.92 -29.57 13.96
CA CYS A 2 -7.92 -28.44 13.06
C CYS A 2 -7.60 -28.88 11.63
N GLY A 3 -8.60 -28.88 10.75
CA GLY A 3 -8.42 -29.22 9.34
C GLY A 3 -7.42 -28.32 8.59
N PHE A 4 -7.09 -27.16 9.15
CA PHE A 4 -6.17 -26.18 8.55
C PHE A 4 -4.68 -26.45 8.84
N GLU A 5 -4.35 -27.39 9.74
CA GLU A 5 -2.95 -27.69 10.11
C GLU A 5 -2.12 -28.18 8.90
N VAL A 6 -2.75 -28.96 8.01
CA VAL A 6 -2.14 -29.48 6.77
C VAL A 6 -1.70 -28.35 5.84
N TYR A 7 -2.36 -27.19 5.90
CA TYR A 7 -2.10 -26.03 5.05
C TYR A 7 -1.21 -24.98 5.72
N SER A 8 -0.77 -25.19 6.97
CA SER A 8 0.03 -24.24 7.76
C SER A 8 1.28 -23.73 7.02
N LYS A 9 2.04 -24.64 6.41
CA LYS A 9 3.23 -24.29 5.61
C LYS A 9 2.86 -23.43 4.40
N ILE A 10 1.74 -23.72 3.74
CA ILE A 10 1.28 -22.98 2.56
C ILE A 10 0.87 -21.56 2.97
N PHE A 11 0.13 -21.39 4.06
CA PHE A 11 -0.23 -20.06 4.57
C PHE A 11 1.01 -19.23 4.92
N LEU A 12 2.02 -19.84 5.54
CA LEU A 12 3.27 -19.16 5.88
C LEU A 12 4.02 -18.69 4.62
N TRP A 13 4.13 -19.54 3.60
CA TRP A 13 4.76 -19.16 2.33
C TRP A 13 3.98 -18.10 1.56
N MET A 14 2.65 -18.17 1.56
CA MET A 14 1.81 -17.14 0.98
C MET A 14 1.92 -15.80 1.72
N PHE A 15 2.04 -15.82 3.04
CA PHE A 15 2.30 -14.63 3.86
C PHE A 15 3.66 -14.00 3.54
N LEU A 16 4.73 -14.80 3.50
CA LEU A 16 6.08 -14.34 3.16
C LEU A 16 6.14 -13.79 1.73
N GLY A 17 5.58 -14.51 0.76
CA GLY A 17 5.51 -14.06 -0.64
C GLY A 17 4.69 -12.79 -0.82
N GLY A 18 3.55 -12.68 -0.13
CA GLY A 18 2.71 -11.49 -0.11
C GLY A 18 3.42 -10.26 0.47
N SER A 19 4.16 -10.46 1.57
CA SER A 19 4.95 -9.39 2.21
C SER A 19 6.07 -8.86 1.30
N ALA A 20 6.76 -9.74 0.57
CA ALA A 20 7.77 -9.36 -0.41
C ALA A 20 7.15 -8.58 -1.59
N CYS A 21 5.98 -9.02 -2.07
CA CYS A 21 5.23 -8.33 -3.12
C CYS A 21 4.80 -6.91 -2.68
N MET A 22 4.34 -6.76 -1.43
CA MET A 22 4.04 -5.44 -0.85
C MET A 22 5.25 -4.51 -0.84
N ALA A 23 6.43 -5.00 -0.46
CA ALA A 23 7.64 -4.17 -0.44
C ALA A 23 7.99 -3.64 -1.85
N ILE A 24 7.85 -4.47 -2.89
CA ILE A 24 8.09 -4.09 -4.28
C ILE A 24 7.07 -3.04 -4.76
N ILE A 25 5.78 -3.27 -4.46
CA ILE A 25 4.71 -2.34 -4.88
C ILE A 25 4.83 -1.02 -4.11
N SER A 26 5.15 -1.06 -2.82
CA SER A 26 5.39 0.13 -1.99
C SER A 26 6.53 0.97 -2.54
N ARG A 27 7.63 0.34 -3.00
CA ARG A 27 8.72 1.06 -3.68
C ARG A 27 8.24 1.78 -4.95
N LYS A 28 7.49 1.09 -5.82
CA LYS A 28 6.91 1.72 -7.03
C LYS A 28 5.91 2.84 -6.69
N LEU A 29 5.18 2.70 -5.59
CA LEU A 29 4.29 3.74 -5.08
C LEU A 29 5.13 4.92 -4.55
N ASN A 30 6.26 4.72 -3.90
CA ASN A 30 7.06 5.86 -3.44
C ASN A 30 7.83 6.54 -4.58
N ASP A 31 8.19 5.82 -5.64
CA ASP A 31 8.87 6.38 -6.80
C ASP A 31 8.05 7.48 -7.52
N HIS A 32 6.71 7.44 -7.46
CA HIS A 32 5.88 8.52 -8.04
C HIS A 32 5.88 9.79 -7.18
N LEU A 33 6.14 9.68 -5.88
CA LEU A 33 6.23 10.81 -4.94
C LEU A 33 7.60 11.51 -5.02
N LEU A 34 8.63 10.82 -5.52
CA LEU A 34 9.98 11.39 -5.68
C LEU A 34 10.09 12.36 -6.86
N LYS A 35 9.13 12.35 -7.80
CA LYS A 35 9.07 13.31 -8.90
C LYS A 35 8.16 14.47 -8.51
N PRO A 36 8.67 15.72 -8.44
CA PRO A 36 7.80 16.86 -8.17
C PRO A 36 6.74 16.97 -9.27
N PRO A 37 5.46 17.21 -8.93
CA PRO A 37 4.42 17.40 -9.94
C PRO A 37 4.77 18.61 -10.82
N PRO A 38 4.43 18.57 -12.13
CA PRO A 38 4.65 19.71 -12.99
C PRO A 38 3.89 20.93 -12.45
N PRO A 39 4.44 22.15 -12.59
CA PRO A 39 3.80 23.34 -12.07
C PRO A 39 2.38 23.49 -12.66
N PRO A 40 1.38 23.87 -11.84
CA PRO A 40 0.00 23.96 -12.30
C PRO A 40 -0.11 24.92 -13.49
N LYS A 41 -0.74 24.47 -14.59
CA LYS A 41 -0.89 25.22 -15.84
C LYS A 41 -1.80 26.46 -15.70
N HIS A 42 -2.57 26.55 -14.61
CA HIS A 42 -3.45 27.69 -14.36
C HIS A 42 -2.72 28.77 -13.54
N LEU A 43 -2.32 29.84 -14.24
CA LEU A 43 -1.76 31.09 -13.69
C LEU A 43 -2.60 31.74 -12.57
N TRP A 44 -3.84 31.31 -12.38
CA TRP A 44 -4.76 31.83 -11.36
C TRP A 44 -4.36 31.49 -9.93
N PHE A 45 -3.59 30.43 -9.69
CA PHE A 45 -3.05 30.11 -8.36
C PHE A 45 -1.79 30.91 -8.00
N ARG A 46 -1.22 31.69 -8.93
CA ARG A 46 0.06 32.36 -8.72
C ARG A 46 -0.02 33.70 -8.00
N LYS A 47 -1.22 34.29 -7.80
CA LYS A 47 -1.29 35.73 -7.48
C LYS A 47 -1.68 36.15 -6.06
N LYS A 48 -2.15 35.28 -5.17
CA LYS A 48 -2.46 35.71 -3.78
C LYS A 48 -2.42 34.56 -2.78
N ASN A 49 -1.24 34.02 -2.44
CA ASN A 49 -1.08 33.32 -1.16
C ASN A 49 0.37 33.39 -0.70
N HIS A 50 0.67 34.45 0.05
CA HIS A 50 1.83 34.55 0.95
C HIS A 50 1.62 33.66 2.20
N ILE A 51 1.27 32.39 2.02
CA ILE A 51 1.04 31.47 3.15
C ILE A 51 1.92 30.24 2.95
N LYS A 52 3.10 30.26 3.60
CA LYS A 52 3.76 29.04 4.09
C LYS A 52 2.82 28.38 5.13
N PRO A 53 2.92 27.08 5.46
CA PRO A 53 3.42 25.93 4.73
C PRO A 53 2.29 24.87 4.67
N LEU A 54 1.70 24.63 3.50
CA LEU A 54 0.61 23.66 3.37
C LEU A 54 1.14 22.21 3.25
N TYR A 55 1.98 21.76 4.19
CA TYR A 55 2.28 20.34 4.37
C TYR A 55 1.17 19.60 5.14
N LEU A 56 0.07 20.30 5.48
CA LEU A 56 -0.95 19.86 6.43
C LEU A 56 -2.39 19.85 5.88
N LEU A 57 -2.64 20.34 4.66
CA LEU A 57 -4.01 20.39 4.13
C LEU A 57 -4.08 19.70 2.77
N LYS A 58 -4.79 18.57 2.82
CA LYS A 58 -4.94 17.52 1.82
C LYS A 58 -3.63 16.81 1.50
N PRO A 59 -3.60 15.47 1.56
CA PRO A 59 -2.76 14.80 0.60
C PRO A 59 -3.38 15.15 -0.76
N ASP A 60 -2.94 16.26 -1.36
CA ASP A 60 -2.82 16.38 -2.81
C ASP A 60 -1.75 15.34 -3.19
N LEU A 61 -2.11 14.07 -2.96
CA LEU A 61 -1.73 13.00 -3.82
C LEU A 61 -2.24 13.47 -5.18
N TYR A 62 -1.36 14.15 -5.89
CA TYR A 62 -1.18 13.94 -7.32
C TYR A 62 -0.92 12.45 -7.53
N PHE A 63 -1.90 11.61 -7.16
CA PHE A 63 -2.11 10.30 -7.71
C PHE A 63 -2.50 10.61 -9.14
N ASP A 64 -1.47 10.84 -9.95
CA ASP A 64 -1.53 10.67 -11.38
C ASP A 64 -2.34 9.38 -11.64
N LYS A 65 -3.17 9.33 -12.68
CA LYS A 65 -4.02 8.15 -12.96
C LYS A 65 -3.22 6.83 -12.93
N ARG A 66 -1.91 6.93 -13.17
CA ARG A 66 -0.91 5.86 -13.02
C ARG A 66 -0.75 5.34 -11.59
N GLY A 67 -0.67 6.21 -10.59
CA GLY A 67 -0.46 5.84 -9.19
C GLY A 67 -1.71 5.24 -8.52
N GLN A 68 -2.91 5.66 -8.94
CA GLN A 68 -4.18 5.10 -8.42
C GLN A 68 -4.31 3.60 -8.68
N GLY A 69 -3.88 3.13 -9.87
CA GLY A 69 -3.87 1.71 -10.19
C GLY A 69 -2.90 0.89 -9.33
N TRP A 70 -1.74 1.47 -8.97
CA TRP A 70 -0.78 0.83 -8.08
C TRP A 70 -1.24 0.82 -6.63
N ALA A 71 -1.91 1.88 -6.16
CA ALA A 71 -2.52 1.94 -4.84
C ALA A 71 -3.58 0.84 -4.66
N TRP A 72 -4.45 0.63 -5.67
CA TRP A 72 -5.45 -0.45 -5.62
C TRP A 72 -4.81 -1.85 -5.57
N ARG A 73 -3.75 -2.07 -6.37
CA ARG A 73 -2.99 -3.33 -6.33
C ARG A 73 -2.32 -3.54 -4.97
N PHE A 74 -1.78 -2.48 -4.38
CA PHE A 74 -1.20 -2.53 -3.04
C PHE A 74 -2.25 -2.93 -2.00
N THR A 75 -3.44 -2.32 -2.04
CA THR A 75 -4.53 -2.65 -1.10
C THR A 75 -5.01 -4.09 -1.22
N LEU A 76 -5.08 -4.63 -2.44
CA LEU A 76 -5.46 -6.03 -2.66
C LEU A 76 -4.40 -6.99 -2.11
N VAL A 77 -3.12 -6.75 -2.43
CA VAL A 77 -2.02 -7.58 -1.94
C VAL A 77 -1.92 -7.48 -0.42
N SER A 78 -2.16 -6.30 0.16
CA SER A 78 -2.16 -6.13 1.62
C SER A 78 -3.29 -6.88 2.31
N ALA A 79 -4.50 -6.82 1.77
CA ALA A 79 -5.64 -7.55 2.32
C ALA A 79 -5.42 -9.07 2.27
N LEU A 80 -4.94 -9.60 1.14
CA LEU A 80 -4.64 -11.03 0.99
C LEU A 80 -3.53 -11.49 1.93
N THR A 81 -2.45 -10.71 2.05
CA THR A 81 -1.35 -11.06 2.94
C THR A 81 -1.79 -11.02 4.40
N LEU A 82 -2.58 -10.02 4.80
CA LEU A 82 -3.13 -9.94 6.15
C LEU A 82 -4.02 -11.15 6.46
N LEU A 83 -4.90 -11.53 5.52
CA LEU A 83 -5.75 -12.73 5.67
C LEU A 83 -4.90 -13.99 5.88
N MET A 84 -3.85 -14.20 5.06
CA MET A 84 -2.95 -15.34 5.21
C MET A 84 -2.21 -15.31 6.55
N GLY A 85 -1.77 -14.13 7.00
CA GLY A 85 -1.13 -13.96 8.30
C GLY A 85 -2.06 -14.31 9.47
N ILE A 86 -3.32 -13.86 9.42
CA ILE A 86 -4.33 -14.20 10.43
C ILE A 86 -4.58 -15.71 10.44
N MET A 87 -4.70 -16.34 9.28
CA MET A 87 -4.88 -17.79 9.18
C MET A 87 -3.66 -18.54 9.74
N SER A 88 -2.44 -18.08 9.45
CA SER A 88 -1.22 -18.63 10.06
C SER A 88 -1.23 -18.50 11.58
N PHE A 89 -1.55 -17.32 12.13
CA PHE A 89 -1.64 -17.12 13.57
C PHE A 89 -2.71 -18.00 14.21
N TYR A 90 -3.88 -18.12 13.59
CA TYR A 90 -4.92 -19.02 14.04
C TYR A 90 -4.44 -20.48 14.08
N THR A 91 -3.77 -20.95 13.04
CA THR A 91 -3.21 -22.32 13.02
C THR A 91 -2.11 -22.54 14.06
N ILE A 92 -1.36 -21.50 14.44
CA ILE A 92 -0.27 -21.62 15.41
C ILE A 92 -0.79 -21.57 16.86
N PHE A 93 -1.79 -20.74 17.14
CA PHE A 93 -2.26 -20.47 18.50
C PHE A 93 -3.54 -21.19 18.90
N ALA A 94 -4.45 -21.45 17.95
CA ALA A 94 -5.74 -22.09 18.24
C ALA A 94 -5.75 -23.59 17.91
N CYS A 95 -4.83 -24.05 17.05
CA CYS A 95 -4.78 -25.42 16.56
C CYS A 95 -3.59 -26.23 17.05
N ARG A 96 -2.67 -25.60 17.78
CA ARG A 96 -1.52 -26.22 18.44
C ARG A 96 -1.82 -26.35 19.92
#